data_AF-A0A540N936-F1
#
_entry.id   AF-A0A540N936-F1
#
_cell.length_a   1.000
_cell.length_b   1.000
_cell.length_c   1.000
_cell.angle_alpha   90.00
_cell.angle_beta   90.00
_cell.angle_gamma   90.00
#
_symmetry.space_group_name_H-M   'P 1'
#
loop_
_entity.id
_entity.type
_entity.pdbx_description
1 polymer ?
#
loop_
_entity_poly.entity_id
_entity_poly.type
_entity_poly.pdbx_seq_one_letter_code
_entity_poly.pdbx_strand_id
1 'polypeptide(L)'
;MAGTNWLRSRGLLSGRDKIIRDIEKRIADFTFIPVEHGEGLQILHYEVGQKYDAHFDYFLDEFNTKNGGQRVATLLMYLSDVEEGGETVFPAAKGNISSVPWWNELSECGKQGLAVKPKMGDALLFWSMRPDATLDPSSGCPVIIGNKWSSTKWMHLEEYKV
;
A
#
# COMPACT_ATOMS: atom_id res chain seq x y z
N MET A 1 9.84 -20.19 25.26
CA MET A 1 9.75 -20.50 23.82
C MET A 1 9.15 -19.28 23.15
N ALA A 2 9.97 -18.44 22.52
CA ALA A 2 9.51 -17.24 21.81
C ALA A 2 9.03 -17.65 20.42
N GLY A 3 7.73 -17.49 20.16
CA GLY A 3 7.18 -17.65 18.82
C GLY A 3 7.73 -16.55 17.92
N THR A 4 8.17 -16.92 16.72
CA THR A 4 8.61 -15.97 15.69
C THR A 4 7.41 -15.13 15.25
N ASN A 5 7.50 -13.80 15.45
CA ASN A 5 6.39 -12.88 15.19
C ASN A 5 6.33 -12.53 13.70
N TRP A 6 5.74 -13.41 12.88
CA TRP A 6 5.55 -13.16 11.45
C TRP A 6 4.35 -12.26 11.18
N LEU A 7 4.48 -11.38 10.18
CA LEU A 7 3.39 -10.58 9.63
C LEU A 7 2.25 -11.51 9.17
N ARG A 8 1.01 -11.22 9.57
CA ARG A 8 -0.16 -11.98 9.10
C ARG A 8 -0.73 -11.30 7.86
N SER A 9 -0.79 -12.03 6.75
CA SER A 9 -1.45 -11.56 5.53
C SER A 9 -2.53 -12.54 5.06
N ARG A 10 -3.57 -12.01 4.41
CA ARG A 10 -4.64 -12.80 3.79
C ARG A 10 -5.12 -12.12 2.51
N GLY A 11 -5.06 -12.84 1.40
CA GLY A 11 -5.72 -12.43 0.16
C GLY A 11 -7.22 -12.69 0.21
N LEU A 12 -8.00 -11.73 -0.29
CA LEU A 12 -9.42 -11.89 -0.63
C LEU A 12 -9.53 -11.98 -2.15
N LEU A 13 -10.27 -12.97 -2.64
CA LEU A 13 -10.51 -13.11 -4.07
C LEU A 13 -11.27 -11.88 -4.60
N SER A 14 -10.92 -11.46 -5.81
CA SER A 14 -11.63 -10.40 -6.52
C SER A 14 -13.11 -10.77 -6.66
N GLY A 15 -14.00 -9.79 -6.45
CA GLY A 15 -15.43 -9.99 -6.59
C GLY A 15 -16.08 -10.99 -5.62
N ARG A 16 -15.36 -11.43 -4.56
CA ARG A 16 -15.78 -12.52 -3.66
C ARG A 16 -17.20 -12.36 -3.10
N ASP A 17 -17.57 -11.16 -2.70
CA ASP A 17 -18.90 -10.84 -2.18
C ASP A 17 -19.30 -9.40 -2.57
N LYS A 18 -20.54 -9.02 -2.23
CA LYS A 18 -21.09 -7.70 -2.59
C LYS A 18 -20.27 -6.55 -2.00
N ILE A 19 -19.76 -6.69 -0.77
CA ILE A 19 -19.00 -5.63 -0.10
C ILE A 19 -17.67 -5.44 -0.82
N ILE A 20 -16.97 -6.53 -1.12
CA ILE A 20 -15.69 -6.47 -1.86
C ILE A 20 -15.90 -5.87 -3.24
N ARG A 21 -16.94 -6.28 -3.97
CA ARG A 21 -17.28 -5.70 -5.29
C ARG A 21 -17.55 -4.20 -5.23
N ASP A 22 -18.29 -3.75 -4.22
CA ASP A 22 -18.61 -2.32 -4.05
C ASP A 22 -17.34 -1.51 -3.73
N ILE A 23 -16.42 -2.08 -2.94
CA ILE A 23 -15.10 -1.48 -2.66
C ILE A 23 -14.28 -1.41 -3.95
N GLU A 24 -14.11 -2.51 -4.67
CA GLU A 24 -13.32 -2.58 -5.90
C GLU A 24 -13.85 -1.63 -6.97
N LYS A 25 -15.18 -1.53 -7.12
CA LYS A 25 -15.81 -0.56 -8.01
C LYS A 25 -15.47 0.88 -7.60
N ARG A 26 -15.53 1.21 -6.31
CA ARG A 26 -15.19 2.55 -5.82
C ARG A 26 -13.73 2.89 -6.09
N ILE A 27 -12.83 1.92 -5.96
CA ILE A 27 -11.42 2.09 -6.30
C ILE A 27 -11.30 2.42 -7.79
N ALA A 28 -11.92 1.62 -8.65
CA ALA A 28 -11.89 1.85 -10.09
C ALA A 28 -12.47 3.21 -10.51
N ASP A 29 -13.59 3.62 -9.91
CA ASP A 29 -14.20 4.93 -10.16
C ASP A 29 -13.27 6.09 -9.73
N PHE A 30 -12.47 5.91 -8.67
CA PHE A 30 -11.54 6.92 -8.14
C PHE A 30 -10.22 6.99 -8.93
N THR A 31 -9.67 5.84 -9.31
CA THR A 31 -8.36 5.74 -9.98
C THR A 31 -8.46 5.82 -11.49
N PHE A 32 -9.67 5.66 -12.05
CA PHE A 32 -9.92 5.48 -13.49
C PHE A 32 -9.24 4.24 -14.09
N ILE A 33 -8.89 3.26 -13.26
CA ILE A 33 -8.34 1.97 -13.69
C ILE A 33 -9.45 0.91 -13.59
N PRO A 34 -9.73 0.12 -14.63
CA PRO A 34 -10.80 -0.89 -14.59
C PRO A 34 -10.59 -1.92 -13.47
N VAL A 35 -11.69 -2.48 -12.95
CA VAL A 35 -11.66 -3.45 -11.84
C VAL A 35 -10.86 -4.71 -12.23
N GLU A 36 -10.92 -5.07 -13.50
CA GLU A 36 -10.28 -6.24 -14.13
C GLU A 36 -8.75 -6.13 -14.14
N HIS A 37 -8.18 -4.93 -13.97
CA HIS A 37 -6.74 -4.73 -13.85
C HIS A 37 -6.24 -4.93 -12.42
N GLY A 38 -7.15 -5.11 -11.45
CA GLY A 38 -6.80 -5.19 -10.05
C GLY A 38 -6.62 -6.62 -9.54
N GLU A 39 -5.54 -6.87 -8.79
CA GLU A 39 -5.43 -8.09 -7.98
C GLU A 39 -6.52 -8.14 -6.90
N GLY A 40 -6.75 -9.30 -6.29
CA GLY A 40 -7.60 -9.39 -5.10
C GLY A 40 -7.10 -8.52 -3.94
N LEU A 41 -8.00 -8.07 -3.06
CA LEU A 41 -7.61 -7.26 -1.89
C LEU A 41 -6.70 -8.05 -0.96
N GLN A 42 -5.52 -7.52 -0.65
CA GLN A 42 -4.63 -8.11 0.34
C GLN A 42 -4.83 -7.44 1.69
N ILE A 43 -5.19 -8.21 2.72
CA ILE A 43 -5.30 -7.73 4.10
C ILE A 43 -4.00 -8.04 4.84
N LEU A 44 -3.45 -7.05 5.54
CA LEU A 44 -2.27 -7.19 6.40
C LEU A 44 -2.60 -6.76 7.82
N HIS A 45 -2.15 -7.55 8.78
CA HIS A 45 -2.18 -7.23 10.20
C HIS A 45 -0.75 -7.23 10.76
N TYR A 46 -0.38 -6.08 11.31
CA TYR A 46 0.87 -5.84 12.02
C TYR A 46 0.60 -5.91 13.52
N GLU A 47 1.39 -6.68 14.24
CA GLU A 47 1.43 -6.63 15.71
C GLU A 47 2.46 -5.59 16.18
N VAL A 48 2.39 -5.23 17.47
CA VAL A 48 3.34 -4.28 18.08
C VAL A 48 4.78 -4.74 17.84
N GLY A 49 5.60 -3.84 17.30
CA GLY A 49 7.01 -4.09 16.97
C GLY A 49 7.25 -4.82 15.65
N GLN A 50 6.23 -5.30 14.94
CA GLN A 50 6.39 -5.78 13.56
C GLN A 50 6.56 -4.61 12.61
N LYS A 51 7.37 -4.82 11.57
CA LYS A 51 7.60 -3.88 10.49
C LYS A 51 7.56 -4.56 9.13
N TYR A 52 7.30 -3.78 8.10
CA TYR A 52 7.61 -4.15 6.72
C TYR A 52 8.83 -3.36 6.28
N ASP A 53 9.78 -4.02 5.63
CA ASP A 53 10.95 -3.31 5.11
C ASP A 53 10.62 -2.56 3.82
N ALA A 54 11.45 -1.56 3.57
CA ALA A 54 11.51 -0.82 2.32
C ALA A 54 11.40 -1.72 1.07
N HIS A 55 10.39 -1.48 0.22
CA HIS A 55 10.21 -2.20 -1.03
C HIS A 55 9.49 -1.33 -2.08
N PHE A 56 9.56 -1.79 -3.32
CA PHE A 56 8.75 -1.28 -4.43
C PHE A 56 7.60 -2.23 -4.71
N ASP A 57 6.47 -1.68 -5.12
CA ASP A 57 5.32 -2.48 -5.54
C ASP A 57 5.44 -2.99 -6.98
N TYR A 58 6.31 -2.39 -7.80
CA TYR A 58 6.60 -2.88 -9.15
C TYR A 58 7.45 -4.15 -9.11
N PHE A 59 7.33 -4.97 -10.16
CA PHE A 59 8.19 -6.17 -10.31
C PHE A 59 9.50 -5.83 -11.02
N LEU A 60 10.57 -6.52 -10.65
CA LEU A 60 11.86 -6.48 -11.35
C LEU A 60 12.10 -7.74 -12.20
N ASP A 61 11.25 -8.75 -12.06
CA ASP A 61 11.33 -10.00 -12.80
C ASP A 61 10.26 -10.08 -13.89
N GLU A 62 10.57 -10.81 -14.96
CA GLU A 62 9.65 -11.02 -16.08
C GLU A 62 8.50 -11.97 -15.76
N PHE A 63 8.63 -12.81 -14.72
CA PHE A 63 7.64 -13.84 -14.41
C PHE A 63 6.35 -13.23 -13.88
N ASN A 64 6.45 -12.34 -12.89
CA ASN A 64 5.29 -11.69 -12.29
C ASN A 64 4.60 -10.72 -13.26
N THR A 65 5.32 -10.15 -14.22
CA THR A 65 4.72 -9.29 -15.26
C THR A 65 3.91 -10.05 -16.31
N LYS A 66 3.94 -11.39 -16.34
CA LYS A 66 3.16 -12.16 -17.33
C LYS A 66 1.65 -12.05 -17.14
N ASN A 67 1.19 -11.74 -15.93
CA ASN A 67 -0.22 -11.57 -15.63
C ASN A 67 -0.53 -10.10 -15.34
N GLY A 68 -1.26 -9.44 -16.24
CA GLY A 68 -1.57 -8.01 -16.14
C GLY A 68 -0.41 -7.05 -16.42
N GLY A 69 0.83 -7.51 -16.62
CA GLY A 69 1.96 -6.59 -16.79
C GLY A 69 2.42 -6.00 -15.46
N GLN A 70 3.03 -4.81 -15.50
CA GLN A 70 3.49 -4.12 -14.30
C GLN A 70 2.34 -3.63 -13.43
N ARG A 71 2.60 -3.55 -12.11
CA ARG A 71 1.75 -2.81 -11.18
C ARG A 71 1.98 -1.32 -11.37
N VAL A 72 0.98 -0.61 -11.88
CA VAL A 72 1.06 0.83 -12.17
C VAL A 72 0.77 1.68 -10.94
N ALA A 73 -0.13 1.20 -10.07
CA ALA A 73 -0.60 1.95 -8.92
C ALA A 73 -1.01 1.04 -7.77
N THR A 74 -0.93 1.60 -6.57
CA THR A 74 -1.31 0.95 -5.33
C THR A 74 -2.27 1.84 -4.55
N LEU A 75 -3.39 1.27 -4.12
CA LEU A 75 -4.25 1.88 -3.11
C LEU A 75 -4.09 1.14 -1.79
N LEU A 76 -3.57 1.83 -0.78
CA LEU A 76 -3.42 1.34 0.58
C LEU A 76 -4.52 1.94 1.47
N MET A 77 -5.42 1.11 1.97
CA MET A 77 -6.52 1.50 2.86
C MET A 77 -6.16 1.17 4.31
N TYR A 78 -6.38 2.12 5.22
CA TYR A 78 -6.18 1.91 6.65
C TYR A 78 -7.47 1.40 7.30
N LEU A 79 -7.42 0.20 7.87
CA LEU A 79 -8.58 -0.49 8.45
C LEU A 79 -8.65 -0.36 9.98
N SER A 80 -7.67 0.29 10.60
CA SER A 80 -7.65 0.62 12.01
C SER A 80 -6.93 1.93 12.26
N ASP A 81 -7.30 2.63 13.32
CA ASP A 81 -6.47 3.68 13.88
C ASP A 81 -5.21 3.06 14.49
N VAL A 82 -4.12 3.82 14.51
CA VAL A 82 -2.87 3.43 15.19
C VAL A 82 -2.50 4.54 16.16
N GLU A 83 -2.27 4.16 17.41
CA GLU A 83 -1.96 5.09 18.50
C GLU A 83 -0.60 5.77 18.30
N GLU A 84 0.43 4.98 18.02
CA GLU A 84 1.80 5.45 17.78
C GLU A 84 2.43 4.70 16.61
N GLY A 85 3.16 5.44 15.76
CA GLY A 85 3.86 4.89 14.60
C GLY A 85 2.91 4.53 13.45
N GLY A 86 3.19 3.38 12.82
CA GLY A 86 2.36 2.80 11.77
C GLY A 86 2.36 3.56 10.44
N GLU A 87 3.26 4.52 10.26
CA GLU A 87 3.24 5.44 9.11
C GLU A 87 3.56 4.75 7.79
N THR A 88 2.97 5.24 6.71
CA THR A 88 3.43 4.92 5.36
C THR A 88 4.41 6.01 4.93
N VAL A 89 5.69 5.66 4.87
CA VAL A 89 6.80 6.58 4.58
C VAL A 89 7.23 6.43 3.12
N PHE A 90 7.67 7.53 2.49
CA PHE A 90 8.30 7.56 1.19
C PHE A 90 9.65 8.28 1.33
N PRO A 91 10.73 7.56 1.70
CA PRO A 91 12.04 8.16 1.97
C PRO A 91 12.65 8.88 0.77
N ALA A 92 12.33 8.42 -0.45
CA ALA A 92 12.83 9.00 -1.69
C ALA A 92 11.92 10.13 -2.24
N ALA A 93 10.80 10.44 -1.58
CA ALA A 93 9.93 11.54 -1.98
C ALA A 93 10.66 12.88 -1.84
N LYS A 94 10.60 13.71 -2.89
CA LYS A 94 11.20 15.04 -2.89
C LYS A 94 10.18 16.07 -2.43
N GLY A 95 10.54 16.89 -1.46
CA GLY A 95 9.68 17.96 -0.96
C GLY A 95 10.04 18.37 0.47
N ASN A 96 9.34 19.38 0.99
CA ASN A 96 9.48 19.75 2.40
C ASN A 96 8.69 18.74 3.26
N ILE A 97 9.34 17.64 3.65
CA ILE A 97 8.71 16.56 4.41
C ILE A 97 8.18 17.00 5.78
N SER A 98 8.72 18.08 6.35
CA SER A 98 8.26 18.65 7.63
C SER A 98 7.08 19.61 7.52
N SER A 99 6.55 19.82 6.30
CA SER A 99 5.36 20.65 6.09
C SER A 99 4.03 19.95 6.39
N VAL A 100 4.04 18.63 6.64
CA VAL A 100 2.82 17.89 7.00
C VAL A 100 2.32 18.34 8.40
N PRO A 101 1.01 18.57 8.60
CA PRO A 101 0.47 19.05 9.88
C PRO A 101 0.80 18.17 11.09
N TRP A 102 1.03 16.88 10.85
CA TRP A 102 1.32 15.86 11.87
C TRP A 102 2.82 15.59 12.05
N TRP A 103 3.72 16.44 11.51
CA TRP A 103 5.17 16.20 11.56
C TRP A 103 5.72 15.92 12.96
N ASN A 104 5.26 16.67 13.97
CA ASN A 104 5.70 16.52 15.36
C ASN A 104 5.17 15.25 16.03
N GLU A 105 4.15 14.61 15.45
CA GLU A 105 3.57 13.35 15.92
C GLU A 105 4.17 12.12 15.23
N LEU A 106 5.03 12.32 14.23
CA LEU A 106 5.68 11.23 13.52
C LEU A 106 6.72 10.53 14.38
N SER A 107 6.78 9.22 14.25
CA SER A 107 7.89 8.40 14.74
C SER A 107 9.21 8.82 14.09
N GLU A 108 10.33 8.39 14.68
CA GLU A 108 11.66 8.63 14.08
C GLU A 108 11.78 8.01 12.69
N CYS A 109 11.02 6.96 12.39
CA CYS A 109 10.97 6.42 11.04
C CYS A 109 10.09 7.27 10.10
N GLY A 110 8.93 7.74 10.58
CA GLY A 110 8.08 8.67 9.83
C GLY A 110 8.83 9.92 9.36
N LYS A 111 9.79 10.41 10.15
CA LYS A 111 10.60 11.59 9.81
C LYS A 111 11.68 11.33 8.73
N GLN A 112 11.89 10.10 8.28
CA GLN A 112 12.88 9.77 7.26
C GLN A 112 12.43 10.12 5.83
N GLY A 113 11.17 10.52 5.63
CA GLY A 113 10.63 10.87 4.33
C GLY A 113 9.27 11.56 4.43
N LEU A 114 8.58 11.69 3.28
CA LEU A 114 7.17 12.08 3.31
C LEU A 114 6.38 10.93 3.95
N ALA A 115 5.64 11.21 5.03
CA ALA A 115 4.93 10.17 5.77
C ALA A 115 3.46 10.48 5.96
N VAL A 116 2.64 9.44 5.85
CA VAL A 116 1.19 9.48 6.08
C VAL A 116 0.88 8.68 7.34
N LYS A 117 0.26 9.35 8.33
CA LYS A 117 -0.21 8.70 9.56
C LYS A 117 -1.47 7.88 9.25
N PRO A 118 -1.54 6.61 9.68
CA PRO A 118 -2.73 5.79 9.45
C PRO A 118 -3.90 6.28 10.29
N LYS A 119 -5.05 6.42 9.65
CA LYS A 119 -6.32 6.74 10.29
C LYS A 119 -7.40 5.86 9.67
N MET A 120 -8.21 5.23 10.50
CA MET A 120 -9.22 4.29 10.03
C MET A 120 -10.16 4.94 9.00
N GLY A 121 -10.31 4.28 7.85
CA GLY A 121 -11.16 4.74 6.76
C GLY A 121 -10.45 5.61 5.71
N ASP A 122 -9.26 6.13 6.02
CA ASP A 122 -8.45 6.85 5.02
C ASP A 122 -7.79 5.86 4.05
N ALA A 123 -7.50 6.34 2.84
CA ALA A 123 -6.81 5.58 1.79
C ALA A 123 -5.74 6.43 1.13
N LEU A 124 -4.62 5.78 0.77
CA LEU A 124 -3.48 6.39 0.13
C LEU A 124 -3.28 5.78 -1.26
N LEU A 125 -3.34 6.62 -2.29
CA LEU A 125 -3.02 6.25 -3.67
C LEU A 125 -1.61 6.72 -4.01
N PHE A 126 -0.78 5.82 -4.54
CA PHE A 126 0.52 6.16 -5.09
C PHE A 126 0.81 5.34 -6.35
N TRP A 127 1.68 5.87 -7.20
CA TRP A 127 2.01 5.33 -8.52
C TRP A 127 3.39 4.71 -8.48
N SER A 128 3.51 3.48 -8.99
CA SER A 128 4.77 2.76 -9.13
C SER A 128 5.48 3.06 -10.45
N MET A 129 4.80 3.76 -11.35
CA MET A 129 5.28 4.11 -12.68
C MET A 129 4.98 5.57 -12.99
N ARG A 130 5.86 6.18 -13.79
CA ARG A 130 5.67 7.51 -14.35
C ARG A 130 4.74 7.46 -15.58
N PRO A 131 4.20 8.60 -16.03
CA PRO A 131 3.36 8.65 -17.23
C PRO A 131 4.03 8.15 -18.52
N ASP A 132 5.36 8.13 -18.58
CA ASP A 132 6.15 7.58 -19.68
C ASP A 132 6.40 6.06 -19.56
N ALA A 133 5.69 5.39 -18.64
CA ALA A 133 5.81 3.98 -18.30
C ALA A 133 7.18 3.54 -17.74
N THR A 134 8.01 4.48 -17.29
CA THR A 134 9.23 4.14 -16.53
C THR A 134 8.91 3.90 -15.06
N LEU A 135 9.65 3.01 -14.40
CA LEU A 135 9.47 2.72 -12.97
C LEU A 135 9.81 3.96 -12.13
N ASP A 136 9.01 4.22 -11.09
CA ASP A 136 9.24 5.33 -10.17
C ASP A 136 9.94 4.86 -8.88
N PRO A 137 11.26 5.09 -8.71
CA PRO A 137 11.99 4.69 -7.52
C PRO A 137 11.65 5.54 -6.28
N SER A 138 10.76 6.54 -6.41
CA SER A 138 10.28 7.33 -5.26
C SER A 138 9.03 6.73 -4.59
N SER A 139 8.46 5.66 -5.15
CA SER A 139 7.15 5.12 -4.77
C SER A 139 7.09 4.23 -3.52
N GLY A 140 8.19 3.99 -2.81
CA GLY A 140 8.19 3.09 -1.63
C GLY A 140 9.00 3.61 -0.44
N CYS A 141 8.46 3.51 0.78
CA CYS A 141 8.82 2.51 1.84
C CYS A 141 7.96 2.67 3.13
N PRO A 142 6.77 2.04 3.26
CA PRO A 142 6.00 2.07 4.51
C PRO A 142 6.71 1.35 5.66
N VAL A 143 7.14 2.09 6.68
CA VAL A 143 7.57 1.48 7.95
C VAL A 143 6.44 1.60 8.95
N ILE A 144 5.76 0.48 9.10
CA ILE A 144 4.67 0.36 10.06
C ILE A 144 5.28 -0.16 11.35
N ILE A 145 5.12 0.56 12.46
CA ILE A 145 5.36 0.05 13.81
C ILE A 145 4.04 0.18 14.55
N GLY A 146 3.52 -0.91 15.12
CA GLY A 146 2.30 -0.87 15.94
C GLY A 146 1.25 -1.90 15.53
N ASN A 147 0.11 -1.86 16.22
CA ASN A 147 -1.02 -2.73 15.91
C ASN A 147 -1.88 -2.11 14.80
N LYS A 148 -1.68 -2.56 13.55
CA LYS A 148 -2.30 -1.93 12.37
C LYS A 148 -2.96 -2.96 11.47
N TRP A 149 -4.20 -2.69 11.07
CA TRP A 149 -4.86 -3.37 9.97
C TRP A 149 -4.84 -2.50 8.72
N SER A 150 -4.51 -3.10 7.58
CA SER A 150 -4.54 -2.43 6.28
C SER A 150 -5.01 -3.35 5.17
N SER A 151 -5.51 -2.77 4.10
CA SER A 151 -5.83 -3.48 2.86
C SER A 151 -5.16 -2.82 1.67
N THR A 152 -4.47 -3.61 0.86
CA THR A 152 -3.79 -3.16 -0.35
C THR A 152 -4.55 -3.66 -1.57
N LYS A 153 -4.78 -2.76 -2.54
CA LYS A 153 -5.22 -3.08 -3.90
C LYS A 153 -4.09 -2.69 -4.86
N TRP A 154 -3.49 -3.69 -5.50
CA TRP A 154 -2.56 -3.45 -6.61
C TRP A 154 -3.32 -3.44 -7.93
N MET A 155 -2.95 -2.49 -8.78
CA MET A 155 -3.56 -2.27 -10.09
C MET A 155 -2.50 -2.39 -11.17
N HIS A 156 -2.81 -3.16 -12.20
CA HIS A 156 -1.92 -3.50 -13.30
C HIS A 156 -2.14 -2.64 -14.55
N LEU A 157 -1.13 -2.60 -15.41
CA LEU A 157 -1.21 -1.91 -16.71
C LEU A 157 -2.26 -2.54 -17.62
N GLU A 158 -2.33 -3.87 -17.64
CA GLU A 158 -3.25 -4.68 -18.43
C GLU A 158 -4.20 -5.48 -17.52
N GLU A 159 -5.18 -6.15 -18.13
CA GLU A 159 -6.11 -7.04 -17.42
C GLU A 159 -5.36 -8.14 -16.63
N TYR A 160 -5.68 -8.25 -15.35
CA TYR A 160 -5.14 -9.26 -14.44
C TYR A 160 -6.05 -10.48 -14.38
N LYS A 161 -5.55 -11.62 -14.88
CA LYS A 161 -6.33 -12.86 -14.98
C LYS A 161 -6.25 -13.63 -13.66
N VAL A 162 -7.41 -14.02 -13.13
CA VAL A 162 -7.56 -14.78 -11.88
C VAL A 162 -7.66 -16.28 -12.17
#